data_AF-A0A920QAR2-F1
#
_entry.id   AF-A0A920QAR2-F1
#
_cell.length_a   1.000
_cell.length_b   1.000
_cell.length_c   1.000
_cell.angle_alpha   90.00
_cell.angle_beta   90.00
_cell.angle_gamma   90.00
#
_symmetry.space_group_name_H-M   'P 1'
#
loop_
_entity.id
_entity.type
_entity.pdbx_description
1 polymer ?
#
loop_
_entity_poly.entity_id
_entity_poly.type
_entity_poly.pdbx_seq_one_letter_code
_entity_poly.pdbx_strand_id
1 'polypeptide(L)'
;MGSQKTISVNDINLCNENSFVLIGGLNVLETKDLAFKVAETFREVTSRLQIPYIFKASFDKANRSSMDSFRGPGIEEGLRTLEEVKQH
;
A
#
# COMPACT_ATOMS: atom_id res chain seq x y z
N MET A 1 7.42 21.78 -22.89
CA MET A 1 6.70 20.76 -22.11
C MET A 1 5.66 21.47 -21.26
N GLY A 2 4.43 20.98 -21.20
CA GLY A 2 3.39 21.59 -20.35
C GLY A 2 3.70 21.39 -18.87
N SER A 3 3.17 22.25 -18.00
CA SER A 3 3.24 22.10 -16.55
C SER A 3 2.76 20.70 -16.13
N GLN A 4 3.59 19.98 -15.37
CA GLN A 4 3.18 18.70 -14.80
C GLN A 4 2.15 18.91 -13.68
N LYS A 5 1.21 17.98 -13.57
CA LYS A 5 0.26 17.97 -12.45
C LYS A 5 0.94 17.39 -11.22
N THR A 6 0.76 18.04 -10.08
CA THR A 6 1.16 17.52 -8.77
C THR A 6 -0.08 17.06 -8.02
N ILE A 7 -0.03 15.86 -7.46
CA ILE A 7 -1.08 15.29 -6.60
C ILE A 7 -0.47 15.08 -5.20
N SER A 8 -1.07 15.69 -4.18
CA SER A 8 -0.62 15.55 -2.80
C SER A 8 -1.39 14.43 -2.08
N VAL A 9 -0.64 13.53 -1.43
CA VAL A 9 -1.15 12.48 -0.55
C VAL A 9 -0.49 12.69 0.81
N ASN A 10 -1.21 13.33 1.74
CA ASN A 10 -0.61 13.91 2.95
C ASN A 10 0.61 14.78 2.57
N ASP A 11 1.79 14.46 3.10
CA ASP A 11 3.03 15.19 2.88
C ASP A 11 3.81 14.72 1.62
N ILE A 12 3.28 13.74 0.88
CA ILE A 12 3.92 13.20 -0.33
C ILE A 12 3.36 13.86 -1.59
N ASN A 13 4.24 14.46 -2.40
CA ASN A 13 3.88 15.11 -3.67
C ASN A 13 4.22 14.23 -4.87
N LEU A 14 3.21 13.62 -5.49
CA LEU A 14 3.32 12.81 -6.70
C LEU A 14 3.37 13.73 -7.92
N CYS A 15 4.50 13.75 -8.62
CA CYS A 15 4.70 14.52 -9.85
C CYS A 15 5.77 13.85 -10.72
N ASN A 16 5.65 13.94 -12.04
CA ASN A 16 6.61 13.35 -12.98
C ASN A 16 7.99 14.03 -12.97
N GLU A 17 8.09 15.23 -12.38
CA GLU A 17 9.34 15.98 -12.21
C GLU A 17 9.96 15.80 -10.82
N ASN A 18 9.25 15.17 -9.88
CA ASN A 18 9.75 14.88 -8.53
C ASN A 18 10.50 13.55 -8.50
N SER A 19 11.18 13.29 -7.37
CA SER A 19 11.68 11.94 -7.09
C SER A 19 10.54 10.93 -7.11
N PHE A 20 10.83 9.72 -7.60
CA PHE A 20 9.83 8.67 -7.65
C PHE A 20 9.30 8.34 -6.25
N VAL A 21 8.03 7.96 -6.17
CA VAL A 21 7.38 7.49 -4.95
C VAL A 21 7.05 6.01 -5.11
N LEU A 22 7.39 5.21 -4.11
CA LEU A 22 7.10 3.78 -4.12
C LEU A 22 5.70 3.52 -3.55
N ILE A 23 4.81 2.97 -4.37
CA ILE A 23 3.56 2.37 -3.92
C ILE A 23 3.78 0.86 -3.90
N GLY A 24 3.98 0.28 -2.72
CA GLY A 24 4.46 -1.10 -2.58
C GLY A 24 3.91 -1.80 -1.34
N GLY A 25 3.86 -3.12 -1.37
CA GLY A 25 3.35 -3.92 -0.26
C GLY A 25 2.87 -5.28 -0.71
N LEU A 26 1.67 -5.66 -0.26
CA LEU A 26 1.08 -6.97 -0.50
C LEU A 26 0.12 -6.97 -1.71
N ASN A 27 -0.03 -8.15 -2.31
CA ASN A 27 -1.09 -8.36 -3.28
C ASN A 27 -2.46 -8.31 -2.59
N VAL A 28 -2.68 -9.19 -1.62
CA VAL A 28 -3.90 -9.29 -0.80
C VAL A 28 -3.52 -9.35 0.69
N LEU A 29 -4.39 -8.86 1.56
CA LEU A 29 -4.25 -9.07 3.01
C LEU A 29 -4.54 -10.54 3.32
N GLU A 30 -3.53 -11.30 3.72
CA GLU A 30 -3.69 -12.72 4.09
C GLU A 30 -3.84 -12.86 5.60
N THR A 31 -2.95 -12.22 6.35
CA THR A 31 -2.98 -12.15 7.82
C THR A 31 -2.50 -10.77 8.28
N LYS A 32 -2.90 -10.37 9.48
CA LYS A 32 -2.46 -9.13 10.11
C LYS A 32 -0.94 -9.11 10.31
N ASP A 33 -0.37 -10.18 10.88
CA ASP A 33 1.07 -10.27 11.13
C ASP A 33 1.91 -10.13 9.86
N LEU A 34 1.45 -10.71 8.74
CA LEU A 34 2.12 -10.55 7.45
C LEU A 34 2.03 -9.11 6.95
N ALA A 35 0.87 -8.46 7.09
CA ALA A 35 0.71 -7.06 6.69
C ALA A 35 1.67 -6.14 7.46
N PHE A 36 1.78 -6.31 8.76
CA PHE A 36 2.71 -5.55 9.62
C PHE A 36 4.17 -5.82 9.23
N LYS A 37 4.58 -7.09 9.16
CA LYS A 37 5.96 -7.45 8.82
C LYS A 37 6.39 -6.87 7.46
N VAL A 38 5.51 -6.91 6.47
CA VAL A 38 5.79 -6.34 5.15
C VAL A 38 5.84 -4.82 5.21
N ALA A 39 4.87 -4.16 5.86
CA ALA A 39 4.87 -2.70 6.02
C ALA A 39 6.15 -2.21 6.71
N GLU A 40 6.58 -2.86 7.79
CA GLU A 40 7.82 -2.55 8.51
C GLU A 40 9.05 -2.70 7.61
N THR A 41 9.15 -3.82 6.88
CA THR A 41 10.28 -4.07 5.98
C THR A 41 10.37 -3.01 4.88
N PHE A 42 9.24 -2.66 4.26
CA PHE A 42 9.21 -1.59 3.26
C PHE A 42 9.57 -0.24 3.89
N ARG A 43 9.01 0.10 5.06
CA ARG A 43 9.30 1.35 5.77
C ARG A 43 10.78 1.46 6.10
N GLU A 44 11.40 0.42 6.62
CA GLU A 44 12.83 0.40 6.96
C GLU A 44 13.70 0.65 5.72
N VAL A 45 13.47 -0.12 4.66
CA VAL A 45 14.29 -0.04 3.44
C VAL A 45 14.10 1.31 2.73
N THR A 46 12.86 1.77 2.59
CA THR A 46 12.56 3.05 1.92
C THR A 46 13.09 4.24 2.72
N SER A 47 13.02 4.18 4.06
CA SER A 47 13.62 5.20 4.93
C SER A 47 15.13 5.27 4.77
N ARG A 48 15.82 4.13 4.74
CA ARG A 48 17.28 4.07 4.52
C ARG A 48 17.69 4.62 3.15
N LEU A 49 16.87 4.39 2.13
CA LEU A 49 17.12 4.83 0.76
C LEU A 49 16.54 6.22 0.45
N GLN A 50 15.87 6.85 1.41
CA GLN A 50 15.21 8.15 1.26
C GLN A 50 14.17 8.17 0.12
N ILE A 51 13.42 7.07 -0.06
CA ILE A 51 12.36 6.94 -1.05
C ILE A 51 11.01 7.20 -0.37
N PRO A 52 10.19 8.16 -0.83
CA PRO A 52 8.83 8.32 -0.31
C PRO A 52 7.99 7.07 -0.57
N TYR A 53 7.19 6.66 0.40
CA TYR A 53 6.54 5.35 0.41
C TYR A 53 5.05 5.41 0.78
N ILE A 54 4.23 4.64 0.06
CA ILE A 54 2.81 4.40 0.33
C ILE A 54 2.59 2.88 0.40
N PHE A 55 2.15 2.38 1.55
CA PHE A 55 1.79 0.97 1.70
C PHE A 55 0.55 0.63 0.87
N LYS A 56 0.60 -0.50 0.15
CA LYS A 56 -0.52 -1.02 -0.63
C LYS A 56 -0.81 -2.47 -0.28
N ALA A 57 -2.08 -2.78 -0.08
CA ALA A 57 -2.61 -4.15 -0.06
C ALA A 57 -4.06 -4.16 -0.56
N SER A 58 -4.53 -5.27 -1.13
CA SER A 58 -5.95 -5.44 -1.48
C SER A 58 -6.68 -6.16 -0.35
N PHE A 59 -7.85 -5.69 0.04
CA PHE A 59 -8.72 -6.38 1.01
C PHE A 59 -9.65 -7.42 0.35
N ASP A 60 -9.89 -7.27 -0.95
CA ASP A 60 -10.71 -8.18 -1.76
C ASP A 60 -10.08 -8.39 -3.15
N LYS A 61 -10.21 -9.60 -3.68
CA LYS A 61 -9.85 -9.99 -5.04
C LYS A 61 -11.13 -10.37 -5.79
N ALA A 62 -11.83 -9.36 -6.31
CA ALA A 62 -13.13 -9.54 -6.96
C ALA A 62 -13.10 -10.32 -8.29
N ASN A 63 -11.92 -10.59 -8.84
CA ASN A 63 -11.70 -11.13 -10.18
C ASN A 63 -10.95 -12.48 -10.18
N ARG A 64 -11.23 -13.33 -9.19
CA ARG A 64 -10.70 -14.71 -9.18
C ARG A 64 -11.41 -15.58 -10.23
N SER A 65 -10.68 -16.53 -10.80
CA SER A 65 -11.22 -17.44 -11.83
C SER A 65 -12.17 -18.51 -11.28
N SER A 66 -12.17 -18.74 -9.96
CA SER A 66 -13.10 -19.63 -9.26
C SER A 66 -13.75 -18.91 -8.09
N MET A 67 -15.03 -19.17 -7.87
CA MET A 67 -15.83 -18.57 -6.79
C MET A 67 -15.32 -18.96 -5.40
N ASP A 68 -14.80 -20.18 -5.24
CA ASP A 68 -14.34 -20.72 -3.96
C ASP A 68 -12.90 -20.30 -3.61
N SER A 69 -12.26 -19.51 -4.48
CA SER A 69 -10.93 -18.98 -4.21
C SER A 69 -10.94 -18.01 -3.04
N PHE A 70 -9.94 -18.08 -2.16
CA PHE A 70 -9.70 -17.04 -1.15
C PHE A 70 -9.60 -15.65 -1.81
N ARG A 71 -10.33 -14.66 -1.30
CA ARG A 71 -10.34 -13.30 -1.87
C ARG A 71 -9.71 -12.25 -0.97
N GLY A 72 -9.33 -12.59 0.26
CA GLY A 72 -8.96 -11.62 1.27
C GLY A 72 -10.01 -11.55 2.39
N PRO A 73 -9.78 -10.69 3.39
CA PRO A 73 -10.64 -10.56 4.57
C PRO A 73 -11.96 -9.83 4.29
N GLY A 74 -12.11 -9.20 3.12
CA GLY A 74 -13.26 -8.35 2.81
C GLY A 74 -13.09 -6.92 3.35
N ILE A 75 -14.09 -6.07 3.09
CA ILE A 75 -13.98 -4.63 3.31
C ILE A 75 -13.82 -4.24 4.78
N GLU A 76 -14.63 -4.79 5.69
CA GLU A 76 -14.62 -4.37 7.10
C GLU A 76 -13.30 -4.72 7.80
N GLU A 77 -12.94 -6.00 7.80
CA GLU A 77 -11.70 -6.46 8.45
C GLU A 77 -10.45 -5.99 7.69
N GLY A 78 -10.53 -5.86 6.36
CA GLY A 78 -9.46 -5.28 5.56
C GLY A 78 -9.18 -3.82 5.88
N LEU A 79 -10.23 -2.99 6.03
CA LEU A 79 -10.08 -1.59 6.43
C LEU A 79 -9.54 -1.47 7.86
N ARG A 80 -10.01 -2.33 8.77
CA ARG A 80 -9.47 -2.40 10.14
C ARG A 80 -7.97 -2.69 10.14
N THR A 81 -7.53 -3.71 9.40
CA THR A 81 -6.10 -4.06 9.29
C THR A 81 -5.30 -2.89 8.67
N LEU A 82 -5.81 -2.23 7.63
CA LEU A 82 -5.14 -1.09 7.00
C LEU A 82 -5.05 0.13 7.92
N GLU A 83 -6.07 0.39 8.75
CA GLU A 83 -6.03 1.44 9.76
C GLU A 83 -4.96 1.14 10.82
N GLU A 84 -4.92 -0.09 11.33
CA GLU A 84 -3.91 -0.50 12.31
C GLU A 84 -2.48 -0.39 11.74
N VAL A 85 -2.26 -0.80 10.49
CA VAL A 85 -0.96 -0.62 9.82
C VAL A 85 -0.60 0.87 9.67
N LYS A 86 -1.59 1.74 9.39
CA LYS A 86 -1.38 3.18 9.25
C LYS A 86 -1.01 3.86 10.57
N GLN A 87 -1.49 3.34 11.70
CA GLN A 87 -1.24 3.89 13.04
C GLN A 87 0.12 3.45 13.63
N HIS A 88 0.85 2.54 12.97
CA HIS A 88 2.09 1.93 13.45
C HIS A 88 3.35 2.47 12.77
#